data_AF-A0A7J9B383-F1
#
_entry.id   AF-A0A7J9B383-F1
#
_cell.length_a   1.000
_cell.length_b   1.000
_cell.length_c   1.000
_cell.angle_alpha   90.00
_cell.angle_beta   90.00
_cell.angle_gamma   90.00
#
_symmetry.space_group_name_H-M   'P 1'
#
loop_
_entity.id
_entity.type
_entity.pdbx_description
1 polymer ?
#
loop_
_entity_poly.entity_id
_entity_poly.type
_entity_poly.pdbx_seq_one_letter_code
_entity_poly.pdbx_strand_id
1 'polypeptide(L)'
;MYPYIHITFDEFTGEKIKKSEAFSVIQNHLSDKSSANAKRLKADVVKDSQSLKRFYTLKFHNRHREVITGTYLSHVLKQGKAIAANNRQRKLYSNGAGQGNRSSTTWTHVAFEHPATFDTLAMDEKKKREIKKDLVSFSNGKEYYAKIGKAWKRGYLLYGPPGTGKSTMVAVMANFLNYDVYDLELTTVKNNVELRRLLIETSNKSIIVIEDIDCSLDLTGQREEKKKKKKKDDKNEEGDPISAMSKNEERKESEVTLSGLLNFIDGIWSACGGERIIVFTTNH
;
A
#
# COMPACT_ATOMS: atom_id res chain seq x y z
N MET A 1 17.96 44.65 -20.93
CA MET A 1 17.88 43.23 -20.53
C MET A 1 16.93 43.14 -19.33
N TYR A 2 15.80 42.45 -19.45
CA TYR A 2 14.77 42.45 -18.38
C TYR A 2 15.33 41.83 -17.10
N PRO A 3 15.34 42.53 -15.95
CA PRO A 3 16.03 42.07 -14.74
C PRO A 3 15.23 41.01 -13.96
N TYR A 4 14.15 40.47 -14.55
CA TYR A 4 13.26 39.51 -13.93
C TYR A 4 13.34 38.15 -14.62
N ILE A 5 13.44 37.11 -13.81
CA ILE A 5 13.37 35.70 -14.21
C ILE A 5 11.95 35.20 -13.98
N HIS A 6 11.49 34.37 -14.92
CA HIS A 6 10.22 33.67 -14.86
C HIS A 6 10.50 32.17 -14.90
N ILE A 7 9.96 31.43 -13.94
CA ILE A 7 9.97 29.96 -13.93
C ILE A 7 8.52 29.50 -14.03
N THR A 8 8.23 28.66 -15.03
CA THR A 8 6.88 28.13 -15.28
C THR A 8 6.85 26.64 -14.98
N PHE A 9 5.78 26.21 -14.32
CA PHE A 9 5.49 24.82 -13.99
C PHE A 9 4.16 24.44 -14.64
N ASP A 10 4.22 23.71 -15.75
CA ASP A 10 3.03 23.27 -16.46
C ASP A 10 2.32 22.12 -15.74
N GLU A 11 0.99 22.09 -15.82
CA GLU A 11 0.18 21.00 -15.26
C GLU A 11 0.52 19.65 -15.88
N PHE A 12 0.89 19.62 -17.16
CA PHE A 12 1.22 18.39 -17.87
C PHE A 12 2.61 18.47 -18.50
N THR A 13 3.37 17.38 -18.40
CA THR A 13 4.67 17.23 -19.08
C THR A 13 4.49 16.39 -20.35
N GLY A 14 5.07 16.83 -21.48
CA GLY A 14 4.97 16.13 -22.78
C GLY A 14 3.64 16.37 -23.52
N GLU A 15 3.20 15.41 -24.34
CA GLU A 15 1.95 15.47 -25.13
C GLU A 15 0.66 15.33 -24.26
N LYS A 16 0.57 16.07 -23.15
CA LYS A 16 -0.62 16.20 -22.27
C LYS A 16 -1.05 14.94 -21.48
N ILE A 17 -0.28 13.84 -21.49
CA ILE A 17 -0.72 12.57 -20.86
C ILE A 17 -0.38 12.49 -19.36
N LYS A 18 0.74 13.09 -18.91
CA LYS A 18 1.23 12.92 -17.53
C LYS A 18 1.19 14.24 -16.75
N LYS A 19 0.44 14.26 -15.65
CA LYS A 19 0.42 15.40 -14.72
C LYS A 19 1.79 15.59 -14.08
N SER A 20 2.29 16.82 -14.08
CA SER A 20 3.56 17.22 -13.49
C SER A 20 3.54 17.05 -11.97
N GLU A 21 4.55 16.35 -11.43
CA GLU A 21 4.75 16.22 -9.98
C GLU A 21 4.98 17.60 -9.36
N ALA A 22 5.84 18.43 -9.98
CA ALA A 22 6.14 19.77 -9.51
C ALA A 22 4.88 20.64 -9.44
N PHE A 23 4.02 20.59 -10.45
CA PHE A 23 2.75 21.32 -10.45
C PHE A 23 1.84 20.89 -9.30
N SER A 24 1.67 19.57 -9.11
CA SER A 24 0.79 19.03 -8.07
C SER A 24 1.29 19.38 -6.66
N VAL A 25 2.60 19.31 -6.45
CA VAL A 25 3.24 19.69 -5.19
C VAL A 25 3.08 21.18 -4.91
N ILE A 26 3.30 22.04 -5.91
CA ILE A 26 3.10 23.49 -5.78
C ILE A 26 1.64 23.82 -5.49
N GLN A 27 0.71 23.17 -6.19
CA GLN A 27 -0.73 23.32 -5.95
C GLN A 27 -1.10 23.04 -4.49
N ASN A 28 -0.58 21.95 -3.93
CA ASN A 28 -0.83 21.59 -2.53
C ASN A 28 -0.19 22.59 -1.55
N HIS A 29 1.03 23.07 -1.83
CA HIS A 29 1.65 24.11 -1.02
C HIS A 29 0.84 25.40 -0.99
N LEU A 30 0.27 25.75 -2.15
CA LEU A 30 -0.54 26.94 -2.28
C LEU A 30 -1.92 26.74 -1.65
N SER A 31 -2.59 25.59 -1.78
CA SER A 31 -3.95 25.39 -1.24
C SER A 31 -4.05 25.63 0.27
N ASP A 32 -3.05 25.22 1.06
CA ASP A 32 -3.03 25.45 2.52
C ASP A 32 -2.61 26.88 2.90
N LYS A 33 -1.91 27.59 2.00
CA LYS A 33 -1.36 28.95 2.25
C LYS A 33 -2.02 30.05 1.41
N SER A 34 -3.09 29.73 0.67
CA SER A 34 -3.67 30.61 -0.34
C SER A 34 -4.63 31.63 0.30
N SER A 35 -4.03 32.68 0.85
CA SER A 35 -4.42 34.09 0.61
C SER A 35 -3.58 35.06 1.44
N ALA A 36 -3.10 34.65 2.63
CA ALA A 36 -2.40 35.58 3.52
C ALA A 36 -0.90 35.78 3.22
N ASN A 37 -0.18 34.74 2.73
CA ASN A 37 1.30 34.75 2.72
C ASN A 37 1.97 34.48 1.36
N ALA A 38 1.27 33.96 0.35
CA ALA A 38 1.86 33.63 -0.95
C ALA A 38 1.98 34.86 -1.87
N LYS A 39 2.86 35.82 -1.54
CA LYS A 39 2.96 37.10 -2.28
C LYS A 39 3.56 37.01 -3.70
N ARG A 40 4.13 35.87 -4.13
CA ARG A 40 4.99 35.82 -5.34
C ARG A 40 4.82 34.62 -6.29
N LEU A 41 4.04 33.60 -5.92
CA LEU A 41 3.72 32.46 -6.80
C LEU A 41 2.27 32.62 -7.25
N LYS A 42 2.05 32.76 -8.57
CA LYS A 42 0.71 32.98 -9.13
C LYS A 42 0.27 31.75 -9.91
N ALA A 43 -1.01 31.42 -9.75
CA ALA A 43 -1.71 30.42 -10.55
C ALA A 43 -2.33 31.14 -11.74
N ASP A 44 -1.93 30.76 -12.95
CA ASP A 44 -2.51 31.31 -14.17
C ASP A 44 -3.21 30.19 -14.95
N VAL A 45 -4.44 30.46 -15.41
CA VAL A 45 -5.21 29.55 -16.26
C VAL A 45 -5.38 30.23 -17.61
N VAL A 46 -4.73 29.68 -18.64
CA VAL A 46 -4.86 30.17 -20.01
C VAL A 46 -5.83 29.27 -20.76
N LYS A 47 -6.94 29.85 -21.23
CA LYS A 47 -7.86 29.22 -22.18
C LYS A 47 -7.33 29.44 -23.58
N ASP A 48 -6.88 28.37 -24.23
CA ASP A 48 -6.64 28.37 -25.67
C ASP A 48 -7.81 27.65 -26.37
N SER A 49 -8.08 27.99 -27.62
CA SER A 49 -9.30 27.61 -28.38
C SER A 49 -9.53 26.10 -28.54
N GLN A 50 -8.60 25.26 -28.08
CA GLN A 50 -8.68 23.80 -28.11
C GLN A 50 -8.29 23.11 -26.78
N SER A 51 -7.83 23.83 -25.73
CA SER A 51 -7.58 23.21 -24.41
C SER A 51 -7.38 24.23 -23.28
N LEU A 52 -7.82 23.87 -22.07
CA LEU A 52 -7.45 24.53 -20.82
C LEU A 52 -6.00 24.14 -20.46
N LYS A 53 -5.06 25.10 -20.50
CA LYS A 53 -3.71 24.91 -19.96
C LYS A 53 -3.60 25.64 -18.63
N ARG A 54 -3.30 24.90 -17.56
CA ARG A 54 -3.00 25.45 -16.24
C ARG A 54 -1.50 25.37 -15.99
N PHE A 55 -0.94 26.42 -15.43
CA PHE A 55 0.45 26.44 -14.99
C PHE A 55 0.61 27.38 -13.79
N TYR A 56 1.71 27.19 -13.05
CA TYR A 56 2.14 28.14 -12.04
C TYR A 56 3.36 28.88 -12.53
N THR A 57 3.40 30.20 -12.33
CA THR A 57 4.58 31.01 -12.65
C THR A 57 5.14 31.66 -11.39
N LEU A 58 6.44 31.49 -11.19
CA LEU A 58 7.23 32.19 -10.19
C LEU A 58 8.03 33.31 -10.87
N LYS A 59 7.72 34.56 -10.50
CA LYS A 59 8.40 35.76 -11.04
C LYS A 59 9.26 36.41 -9.97
N PHE A 60 10.53 36.66 -10.26
CA PHE A 60 11.46 37.27 -9.31
C PHE A 60 12.62 38.00 -9.99
N HIS A 61 13.31 38.89 -9.27
CA HIS A 61 14.45 39.64 -9.79
C HIS A 61 15.71 38.76 -9.85
N ASN A 62 16.53 38.89 -10.91
CA ASN A 62 17.72 38.07 -11.16
C ASN A 62 18.71 38.02 -9.97
N ARG A 63 18.84 39.12 -9.22
CA ARG A 63 19.63 39.20 -7.97
C ARG A 63 19.31 38.13 -6.92
N HIS A 64 18.13 37.50 -6.97
CA HIS A 64 17.71 36.46 -6.04
C HIS A 64 17.77 35.05 -6.63
N ARG A 65 18.38 34.88 -7.81
CA ARG A 65 18.43 33.61 -8.53
C ARG A 65 18.90 32.46 -7.65
N GLU A 66 20.06 32.60 -7.01
CA GLU A 66 20.65 31.53 -6.20
C GLU A 66 19.76 31.12 -5.02
N VAL A 67 19.22 32.10 -4.28
CA VAL A 67 18.30 31.84 -3.16
C VAL A 67 17.02 31.16 -3.65
N ILE A 68 16.49 31.57 -4.79
CA ILE A 68 15.22 31.05 -5.29
C ILE A 68 15.38 29.65 -5.87
N THR A 69 16.37 29.43 -6.73
CA THR A 69 16.61 28.12 -7.35
C THR A 69 17.21 27.12 -6.37
N GLY A 70 17.97 27.58 -5.37
CA GLY A 70 18.59 26.72 -4.37
C GLY A 70 17.65 26.37 -3.21
N THR A 71 17.26 27.36 -2.40
CA THR A 71 16.61 27.11 -1.11
C THR A 71 15.09 27.24 -1.17
N TYR A 72 14.56 28.26 -1.83
CA TYR A 72 13.12 28.53 -1.83
C TYR A 72 12.31 27.46 -2.56
N LEU A 73 12.68 27.10 -3.79
CA LEU A 73 11.97 26.05 -4.54
C LEU A 73 12.04 24.70 -3.82
N SER A 74 13.21 24.35 -3.29
CA SER A 74 13.39 23.14 -2.48
C SER A 74 12.47 23.13 -1.25
N HIS A 75 12.33 24.27 -0.57
CA HIS A 75 11.41 24.42 0.56
C HIS A 75 9.94 24.28 0.15
N VAL A 76 9.51 24.96 -0.92
CA VAL A 76 8.14 24.87 -1.45
C VAL A 76 7.81 23.43 -1.84
N LEU A 77 8.73 22.75 -2.53
CA LEU A 77 8.55 21.35 -2.92
C LEU A 77 8.47 20.44 -1.70
N LYS A 78 9.34 20.63 -0.70
CA LYS A 78 9.32 19.85 0.54
C LYS A 78 8.00 20.03 1.30
N GLN A 79 7.53 21.28 1.46
CA GLN A 79 6.28 21.57 2.14
C GLN A 79 5.07 21.06 1.36
N GLY A 80 5.03 21.26 0.05
CA GLY A 80 3.94 20.76 -0.79
C GLY A 80 3.82 19.24 -0.77
N LYS A 81 4.95 18.52 -0.73
CA LYS A 81 4.97 17.06 -0.56
C LYS A 81 4.46 16.64 0.82
N ALA A 82 4.82 17.37 1.88
CA ALA A 82 4.32 17.12 3.22
C ALA A 82 2.80 17.33 3.32
N ILE A 83 2.28 18.40 2.71
CA ILE A 83 0.84 18.68 2.63
C ILE A 83 0.12 17.60 1.83
N ALA A 84 0.66 17.22 0.67
CA ALA A 84 0.11 16.14 -0.15
C ALA A 84 0.01 14.83 0.65
N ALA A 85 1.05 14.51 1.44
CA ALA A 85 1.08 13.33 2.28
C ALA A 85 0.04 13.40 3.42
N ASN A 86 -0.15 14.57 4.03
CA ASN A 86 -1.16 14.78 5.08
C ASN A 86 -2.60 14.77 4.55
N ASN A 87 -2.82 15.33 3.37
CA ASN A 87 -4.16 15.42 2.75
C ASN A 87 -4.52 14.15 1.96
N ARG A 88 -3.61 13.18 1.86
CA ARG A 88 -3.88 11.90 1.23
C ARG A 88 -4.88 11.13 2.09
N GLN A 89 -6.06 10.85 1.54
CA GLN A 89 -6.99 9.89 2.11
C GLN A 89 -6.37 8.49 2.03
N ARG A 90 -6.26 7.84 3.19
CA ARG A 90 -5.79 6.44 3.29
C ARG A 90 -6.81 5.52 2.61
N LYS A 91 -6.31 4.41 2.10
CA LYS A 91 -7.12 3.41 1.41
C LYS A 91 -7.05 2.06 2.09
N LEU A 92 -8.18 1.36 2.08
CA LEU A 92 -8.28 -0.06 2.43
C LEU A 92 -8.40 -0.83 1.12
N TYR A 93 -7.43 -1.69 0.86
CA TYR A 93 -7.41 -2.56 -0.31
C TYR A 93 -7.83 -3.97 0.08
N SER A 94 -8.59 -4.62 -0.79
CA SER A 94 -8.95 -6.04 -0.67
C SER A 94 -8.76 -6.74 -2.01
N ASN A 95 -8.30 -7.99 -1.95
CA ASN A 95 -8.16 -8.85 -3.13
C ASN A 95 -9.49 -9.56 -3.41
N GLY A 96 -10.20 -9.10 -4.43
CA GLY A 96 -11.46 -9.71 -4.85
C GLY A 96 -11.26 -10.97 -5.70
N ALA A 97 -12.12 -11.97 -5.51
CA ALA A 97 -12.26 -13.09 -6.45
C ALA A 97 -12.85 -12.56 -7.76
N GLY A 98 -11.99 -12.23 -8.73
CA GLY A 98 -12.40 -11.54 -9.96
C GLY A 98 -13.51 -12.27 -10.73
N GLN A 99 -14.69 -11.65 -10.80
CA GLN A 99 -15.64 -11.89 -11.88
C GLN A 99 -15.27 -11.00 -13.08
N GLY A 100 -14.79 -11.64 -14.13
CA GLY A 100 -14.90 -11.23 -15.53
C GLY A 100 -14.65 -9.76 -15.89
N ASN A 101 -13.41 -9.29 -15.91
CA ASN A 101 -12.92 -8.48 -17.03
C ASN A 101 -11.39 -8.37 -17.08
N ARG A 102 -10.82 -8.30 -18.29
CA ARG A 102 -9.38 -8.36 -18.59
C ARG A 102 -8.59 -7.06 -18.28
N SER A 103 -9.00 -6.25 -17.31
CA SER A 103 -8.39 -4.96 -16.96
C SER A 103 -8.80 -4.55 -15.52
N SER A 104 -7.98 -4.07 -14.57
CA SER A 104 -6.60 -3.57 -14.66
C SER A 104 -5.78 -3.60 -13.33
N THR A 105 -6.27 -4.13 -12.19
CA THR A 105 -5.49 -4.20 -10.91
C THR A 105 -5.94 -5.38 -10.06
N THR A 106 -5.03 -6.05 -9.36
CA THR A 106 -5.39 -7.20 -8.49
C THR A 106 -6.08 -6.76 -7.19
N TRP A 107 -5.94 -5.49 -6.84
CA TRP A 107 -6.54 -4.88 -5.66
C TRP A 107 -7.72 -3.99 -6.03
N THR A 108 -8.80 -4.11 -5.26
CA THR A 108 -9.89 -3.13 -5.19
C THR A 108 -9.73 -2.31 -3.91
N HIS A 109 -10.27 -1.09 -3.84
CA HIS A 109 -10.11 -0.27 -2.64
C HIS A 109 -11.27 0.66 -2.33
N VAL A 110 -11.40 0.98 -1.05
CA VAL A 110 -12.29 2.01 -0.49
C VAL A 110 -11.50 2.99 0.38
N ALA A 111 -12.12 4.11 0.75
CA ALA A 111 -11.54 5.02 1.74
C ALA A 111 -11.38 4.31 3.10
N PHE A 112 -10.23 4.47 3.74
CA PHE A 112 -9.99 3.93 5.08
C PHE A 112 -10.29 4.98 6.14
N GLU A 113 -11.43 4.82 6.82
CA GLU A 113 -11.96 5.77 7.80
C GLU A 113 -12.28 5.07 9.14
N HIS A 114 -11.25 4.45 9.74
CA HIS A 114 -11.40 3.83 11.05
C HIS A 114 -11.15 4.86 12.17
N PRO A 115 -12.05 5.00 13.18
CA PRO A 115 -11.92 6.05 14.20
C PRO A 115 -10.87 5.77 15.29
N ALA A 116 -10.47 4.51 15.47
CA ALA A 116 -9.59 4.14 16.58
C ALA A 116 -8.18 4.74 16.49
N THR A 117 -7.66 5.16 17.64
CA THR A 117 -6.28 5.62 17.84
C THR A 117 -5.63 4.84 18.98
N PHE A 118 -4.32 5.04 19.21
CA PHE A 118 -3.65 4.44 20.37
C PHE A 118 -4.25 4.91 21.69
N ASP A 119 -4.86 6.10 21.72
CA ASP A 119 -5.48 6.67 22.91
C ASP A 119 -6.84 6.00 23.20
N THR A 120 -7.60 5.63 22.16
CA THR A 120 -8.88 4.91 22.31
C THR A 120 -8.73 3.40 22.47
N LEU A 121 -7.55 2.84 22.19
CA LEU A 121 -7.31 1.40 22.25
C LEU A 121 -7.08 0.94 23.69
N ALA A 122 -7.94 0.07 24.20
CA ALA A 122 -7.80 -0.56 25.51
C ALA A 122 -6.80 -1.73 25.44
N MET A 123 -5.64 -1.58 26.09
CA MET A 123 -4.63 -2.63 26.26
C MET A 123 -3.65 -2.23 27.37
N ASP A 124 -2.73 -3.14 27.71
CA ASP A 124 -1.63 -2.83 28.63
C ASP A 124 -0.79 -1.62 28.13
N GLU A 125 -0.64 -0.61 28.98
CA GLU A 125 0.02 0.66 28.65
C GLU A 125 1.52 0.49 28.35
N LYS A 126 2.17 -0.49 28.97
CA LYS A 126 3.59 -0.76 28.69
C LYS A 126 3.73 -1.35 27.28
N LYS A 127 2.96 -2.37 26.93
CA LYS A 127 2.93 -2.96 25.58
C LYS A 127 2.53 -1.93 24.52
N LYS A 128 1.53 -1.09 24.81
CA LYS A 128 1.10 0.01 23.92
C LYS A 128 2.27 0.93 23.58
N ARG A 129 3.04 1.34 24.58
CA ARG A 129 4.21 2.22 24.43
C ARG A 129 5.34 1.55 23.66
N GLU A 130 5.59 0.27 23.90
CA GLU A 130 6.60 -0.52 23.18
C GLU A 130 6.28 -0.59 21.69
N ILE A 131 5.04 -0.93 21.33
CA ILE A 131 4.57 -0.98 19.93
C ILE A 131 4.70 0.41 19.29
N LYS A 132 4.19 1.46 19.94
CA LYS A 132 4.25 2.84 19.42
C LYS A 132 5.70 3.28 19.17
N LYS A 133 6.63 2.97 20.10
CA LYS A 133 8.06 3.26 19.95
C LYS A 133 8.66 2.51 18.77
N ASP A 134 8.36 1.22 18.63
CA ASP A 134 8.85 0.40 17.53
C ASP A 134 8.40 0.92 16.16
N LEU A 135 7.13 1.35 16.05
CA LEU A 135 6.58 1.95 14.82
C LEU A 135 7.31 3.24 14.43
N VAL A 136 7.59 4.12 15.40
CA VAL A 136 8.37 5.35 15.16
C VAL A 136 9.80 5.04 14.76
N SER A 137 10.44 4.07 15.41
CA SER A 137 11.78 3.62 15.06
C SER A 137 11.82 3.02 13.65
N PHE A 138 10.81 2.25 13.29
CA PHE A 138 10.68 1.66 11.95
C PHE A 138 10.47 2.72 10.87
N SER A 139 9.54 3.68 11.07
CA SER A 139 9.23 4.73 10.09
C SER A 139 10.41 5.67 9.84
N ASN A 140 11.28 5.85 10.84
CA ASN A 140 12.51 6.63 10.72
C ASN A 140 13.74 5.77 10.38
N GLY A 141 13.55 4.48 10.10
CA GLY A 141 14.63 3.50 9.98
C GLY A 141 15.27 3.39 8.60
N LYS A 142 14.86 4.17 7.61
CA LYS A 142 15.28 4.01 6.20
C LYS A 142 16.78 3.81 6.03
N GLU A 143 17.57 4.74 6.57
CA GLU A 143 19.02 4.72 6.45
C GLU A 143 19.65 3.56 7.22
N TYR A 144 19.07 3.17 8.35
CA TYR A 144 19.52 2.01 9.12
C TYR A 144 19.36 0.71 8.32
N TYR A 145 18.17 0.48 7.75
CA TYR A 145 17.91 -0.71 6.92
C TYR A 145 18.82 -0.76 5.69
N ALA A 146 19.01 0.38 5.02
CA ALA A 146 19.93 0.50 3.90
C ALA A 146 21.38 0.19 4.29
N LYS A 147 21.86 0.72 5.42
CA LYS A 147 23.22 0.51 5.92
C LYS A 147 23.54 -0.97 6.20
N ILE A 148 22.56 -1.71 6.72
CA ILE A 148 22.73 -3.14 7.04
C ILE A 148 22.33 -4.07 5.89
N GLY A 149 21.98 -3.53 4.72
CA GLY A 149 21.62 -4.29 3.53
C GLY A 149 20.33 -5.11 3.67
N LYS A 150 19.37 -4.66 4.50
CA LYS A 150 18.10 -5.37 4.71
C LYS A 150 16.93 -4.64 4.07
N ALA A 151 15.94 -5.39 3.58
CA ALA A 151 14.68 -4.85 3.10
C ALA A 151 13.97 -4.06 4.22
N TRP A 152 13.43 -2.88 3.90
CA TRP A 152 12.82 -1.97 4.87
C TRP A 152 11.39 -2.38 5.23
N LYS A 153 11.30 -3.49 5.97
CA LYS A 153 10.04 -4.09 6.41
C LYS A 153 10.00 -4.37 7.90
N ARG A 154 8.79 -4.52 8.45
CA ARG A 154 8.54 -4.94 9.83
C ARG A 154 7.40 -5.94 9.89
N GLY A 155 7.56 -7.02 10.64
CA GLY A 155 6.52 -8.02 10.87
C GLY A 155 5.95 -7.91 12.29
N TYR A 156 4.63 -8.03 12.44
CA TYR A 156 3.94 -8.20 13.72
C TYR A 156 3.05 -9.45 13.67
N LEU A 157 3.01 -10.19 14.77
CA LEU A 157 2.05 -11.26 15.00
C LEU A 157 1.16 -10.86 16.17
N LEU A 158 -0.13 -10.71 15.90
CA LEU A 158 -1.15 -10.40 16.90
C LEU A 158 -1.94 -11.68 17.18
N TYR A 159 -1.85 -12.19 18.41
CA TYR A 159 -2.52 -13.42 18.80
C TYR A 159 -3.38 -13.22 20.04
N GLY A 160 -4.42 -14.04 20.16
CA GLY A 160 -5.31 -14.09 21.31
C GLY A 160 -6.76 -14.35 20.91
N PRO A 161 -7.67 -14.51 21.88
CA PRO A 161 -9.08 -14.83 21.60
C PRO A 161 -9.76 -13.87 20.61
N PRO A 162 -10.82 -14.30 19.91
CA PRO A 162 -11.63 -13.42 19.08
C PRO A 162 -12.22 -12.27 19.92
N GLY A 163 -12.39 -11.10 19.30
CA GLY A 163 -12.92 -9.91 19.98
C GLY A 163 -11.94 -9.15 20.87
N THR A 164 -10.66 -9.52 20.91
CA THR A 164 -9.62 -8.81 21.70
C THR A 164 -8.99 -7.60 21.01
N GLY A 165 -9.55 -7.14 19.89
CA GLY A 165 -9.11 -5.93 19.20
C GLY A 165 -7.87 -6.09 18.31
N LYS A 166 -7.55 -7.30 17.83
CA LYS A 166 -6.43 -7.55 16.89
C LYS A 166 -6.54 -6.72 15.62
N SER A 167 -7.68 -6.77 14.92
CA SER A 167 -7.91 -5.94 13.72
C SER A 167 -8.03 -4.45 14.07
N THR A 168 -8.53 -4.11 15.26
CA THR A 168 -8.52 -2.72 15.77
C THR A 168 -7.09 -2.20 15.95
N MET A 169 -6.15 -3.03 16.42
CA MET A 169 -4.74 -2.65 16.53
C MET A 169 -4.14 -2.32 15.15
N VAL A 170 -4.44 -3.12 14.12
CA VAL A 170 -4.02 -2.82 12.74
C VAL A 170 -4.51 -1.44 12.31
N ALA A 171 -5.79 -1.13 12.56
CA ALA A 171 -6.37 0.15 12.21
C ALA A 171 -5.68 1.32 12.94
N VAL A 172 -5.38 1.13 14.22
CA VAL A 172 -4.64 2.09 15.04
C VAL A 172 -3.22 2.32 14.50
N MET A 173 -2.51 1.26 14.10
CA MET A 173 -1.19 1.35 13.48
C MET A 173 -1.24 2.12 12.16
N ALA A 174 -2.23 1.83 11.30
CA ALA A 174 -2.42 2.49 10.02
C ALA A 174 -2.70 4.00 10.18
N ASN A 175 -3.56 4.35 11.14
CA ASN A 175 -3.85 5.74 11.49
C ASN A 175 -2.62 6.47 12.03
N PHE A 176 -1.87 5.82 12.93
CA PHE A 176 -0.69 6.39 13.56
C PHE A 176 0.43 6.70 12.55
N LEU A 177 0.63 5.82 11.57
CA LEU A 177 1.68 5.96 10.55
C LEU A 177 1.22 6.67 9.27
N ASN A 178 -0.08 6.92 9.14
CA ASN A 178 -0.72 7.37 7.91
C ASN A 178 -0.46 6.43 6.72
N TYR A 179 -0.63 5.12 6.93
CA TYR A 179 -0.41 4.09 5.93
C TYR A 179 -1.72 3.59 5.31
N ASP A 180 -1.62 3.12 4.07
CA ASP A 180 -2.70 2.34 3.44
C ASP A 180 -2.73 0.93 4.02
N VAL A 181 -3.92 0.31 4.06
CA VAL A 181 -4.11 -1.05 4.57
C VAL A 181 -4.44 -1.97 3.41
N TYR A 182 -3.75 -3.11 3.31
CA TYR A 182 -3.99 -4.17 2.34
C TYR A 182 -4.45 -5.40 3.10
N ASP A 183 -5.75 -5.65 3.08
CA ASP A 183 -6.37 -6.82 3.66
C ASP A 183 -6.26 -7.99 2.67
N LEU A 184 -5.33 -8.91 2.94
CA LEU A 184 -5.03 -10.05 2.09
C LEU A 184 -5.79 -11.28 2.57
N GLU A 185 -6.91 -11.54 1.91
CA GLU A 185 -7.68 -12.76 2.13
C GLU A 185 -7.04 -13.92 1.36
N LEU A 186 -6.32 -14.81 2.06
CA LEU A 186 -5.60 -15.92 1.44
C LEU A 186 -6.51 -16.94 0.74
N THR A 187 -7.77 -17.08 1.19
CA THR A 187 -8.73 -18.07 0.68
C THR A 187 -9.17 -17.77 -0.77
N THR A 188 -9.13 -16.50 -1.19
CA THR A 188 -9.51 -16.08 -2.54
C THR A 188 -8.35 -16.15 -3.54
N VAL A 189 -7.13 -16.40 -3.06
CA VAL A 189 -5.92 -16.48 -3.88
C VAL A 189 -5.77 -17.88 -4.46
N LYS A 190 -5.70 -18.00 -5.79
CA LYS A 190 -5.73 -19.30 -6.47
C LYS A 190 -4.42 -20.08 -6.33
N ASN A 191 -3.28 -19.39 -6.41
CA ASN A 191 -1.96 -20.00 -6.40
C ASN A 191 -0.86 -19.02 -5.95
N ASN A 192 0.36 -19.53 -5.75
CA ASN A 192 1.51 -18.73 -5.32
C ASN A 192 1.95 -17.64 -6.34
N VAL A 193 1.56 -17.75 -7.62
CA VAL A 193 1.85 -16.71 -8.62
C VAL A 193 0.95 -15.50 -8.40
N GLU A 194 -0.34 -15.72 -8.14
CA GLU A 194 -1.29 -14.65 -7.79
C GLU A 194 -0.92 -14.00 -6.46
N LEU A 195 -0.55 -14.79 -5.45
CA LEU A 195 -0.05 -14.28 -4.17
C LEU A 195 1.15 -13.34 -4.36
N ARG A 196 2.12 -13.76 -5.19
CA ARG A 196 3.29 -12.96 -5.52
C ARG A 196 2.89 -11.64 -6.20
N ARG A 197 1.95 -11.70 -7.15
CA ARG A 197 1.47 -10.50 -7.85
C ARG A 197 0.83 -9.50 -6.89
N LEU A 198 -0.07 -9.97 -6.03
CA LEU A 198 -0.74 -9.16 -5.00
C LEU A 198 0.27 -8.41 -4.13
N LEU A 199 1.26 -9.13 -3.61
CA LEU A 199 2.24 -8.57 -2.69
C LEU A 199 3.22 -7.59 -3.37
N ILE A 200 3.56 -7.80 -4.64
CA ILE A 200 4.37 -6.86 -5.44
C ILE A 200 3.60 -5.57 -5.72
N GLU A 201 2.30 -5.66 -6.04
CA GLU A 201 1.44 -4.52 -6.38
C GLU A 201 1.11 -3.60 -5.20
N THR A 202 1.46 -3.99 -3.97
CA THR A 202 1.27 -3.12 -2.79
C THR A 202 2.12 -1.85 -2.87
N SER A 203 1.58 -0.71 -2.48
CA SER A 203 2.35 0.54 -2.47
C SER A 203 3.36 0.58 -1.30
N ASN A 204 4.28 1.54 -1.33
CA ASN A 204 5.05 1.89 -0.13
C ASN A 204 4.13 2.55 0.92
N LYS A 205 4.58 2.63 2.17
CA LYS A 205 3.80 3.15 3.31
C LYS A 205 2.47 2.41 3.44
N SER A 206 2.58 1.10 3.55
CA SER A 206 1.45 0.18 3.60
C SER A 206 1.59 -0.81 4.76
N ILE A 207 0.43 -1.25 5.26
CA ILE A 207 0.29 -2.38 6.18
C ILE A 207 -0.41 -3.49 5.42
N ILE A 208 0.25 -4.64 5.25
CA ILE A 208 -0.34 -5.84 4.68
C ILE A 208 -0.85 -6.70 5.85
N VAL A 209 -2.13 -7.01 5.84
CA VAL A 209 -2.81 -7.76 6.89
C VAL A 209 -3.12 -9.14 6.35
N ILE A 210 -2.78 -10.16 7.12
CA ILE A 210 -3.10 -11.53 6.81
C ILE A 210 -3.82 -12.07 8.03
N GLU A 211 -5.15 -12.10 7.94
CA GLU A 211 -6.00 -12.51 9.06
C GLU A 211 -6.11 -14.03 9.16
N ASP A 212 -6.31 -14.51 10.40
CA ASP A 212 -6.62 -15.91 10.75
C ASP A 212 -5.71 -16.92 10.03
N ILE A 213 -4.39 -16.78 10.24
CA ILE A 213 -3.40 -17.69 9.64
C ILE A 213 -3.53 -19.13 10.13
N ASP A 214 -4.05 -19.33 11.34
CA ASP A 214 -4.41 -20.60 11.93
C ASP A 214 -5.51 -21.32 11.11
N CYS A 215 -6.59 -20.61 10.77
CA CYS A 215 -7.66 -21.17 9.93
C CYS A 215 -7.19 -21.43 8.48
N SER A 216 -6.25 -20.61 7.98
CA SER A 216 -5.66 -20.81 6.66
C SER A 216 -4.72 -22.02 6.58
N LEU A 217 -4.15 -22.47 7.69
CA LEU A 217 -3.22 -23.60 7.73
C LEU A 217 -3.89 -24.96 7.52
N ASP A 218 -5.17 -25.09 7.89
CA ASP A 218 -5.96 -26.30 7.62
C ASP A 218 -6.11 -26.58 6.11
N LEU A 219 -6.02 -25.55 5.26
CA LEU A 219 -5.95 -25.70 3.80
C LEU A 219 -4.64 -26.38 3.33
N THR A 220 -3.60 -26.37 4.16
CA THR A 220 -2.27 -26.93 3.85
C THR A 220 -2.00 -28.27 4.54
N GLY A 221 -2.48 -28.46 5.78
CA GLY A 221 -2.32 -29.70 6.54
C GLY A 221 -3.14 -30.87 5.99
N GLN A 222 -4.37 -30.60 5.51
CA GLN A 222 -5.24 -31.65 4.95
C GLN A 222 -4.74 -32.23 3.61
N ARG A 223 -3.74 -31.62 2.96
CA ARG A 223 -3.18 -32.11 1.69
C ARG A 223 -2.35 -33.38 1.84
N GLU A 224 -1.64 -33.55 2.96
CA GLU A 224 -0.88 -34.78 3.19
C GLU A 224 -1.82 -35.97 3.42
N GLU A 225 -2.94 -35.76 4.10
CA GLU A 225 -3.95 -36.79 4.33
C GLU A 225 -4.76 -37.11 3.07
N LYS A 226 -5.17 -36.11 2.28
CA LYS A 226 -5.87 -36.33 1.00
C LYS A 226 -4.99 -37.04 -0.03
N LYS A 227 -3.67 -36.76 -0.09
CA LYS A 227 -2.73 -37.52 -0.94
C LYS A 227 -2.55 -38.97 -0.49
N LYS A 228 -2.62 -39.24 0.83
CA LYS A 228 -2.60 -40.61 1.38
C LYS A 228 -3.91 -41.37 1.13
N LYS A 229 -5.06 -40.68 1.12
CA LYS A 229 -6.37 -41.27 0.78
C LYS A 229 -6.51 -41.55 -0.72
N LYS A 230 -6.18 -40.59 -1.61
CA LYS A 230 -6.20 -40.82 -3.08
C LYS A 230 -5.31 -41.99 -3.53
N LYS A 231 -4.14 -42.19 -2.90
CA LYS A 231 -3.26 -43.35 -3.19
C LYS A 231 -3.81 -44.70 -2.71
N LYS A 232 -4.79 -44.72 -1.80
CA LYS A 232 -5.44 -45.97 -1.33
C LYS A 232 -6.65 -46.35 -2.18
N ASP A 233 -7.33 -45.38 -2.78
CA ASP A 233 -8.54 -45.61 -3.58
C ASP A 233 -8.22 -45.98 -5.05
N ASP A 234 -7.05 -45.61 -5.58
CA ASP A 234 -6.61 -45.95 -6.96
C ASP A 234 -6.21 -47.43 -7.19
N LYS A 235 -6.49 -48.34 -6.25
CA LYS A 235 -6.11 -49.76 -6.38
C LYS A 235 -7.24 -50.73 -6.70
N ASN A 236 -8.50 -50.29 -6.75
CA ASN A 236 -9.61 -51.16 -7.17
C ASN A 236 -10.64 -50.33 -7.93
N GLU A 237 -10.78 -50.57 -9.23
CA GLU A 237 -12.07 -50.81 -9.93
C GLU A 237 -11.85 -50.83 -11.45
N GLU A 238 -11.92 -52.04 -12.03
CA GLU A 238 -12.36 -52.26 -13.41
C GLU A 238 -13.90 -52.09 -13.42
N GLY A 239 -14.46 -51.19 -14.24
CA GLY A 239 -15.91 -51.16 -14.48
C GLY A 239 -16.51 -49.85 -15.04
N ASP A 240 -16.97 -49.94 -16.30
CA ASP A 240 -17.99 -49.15 -17.04
C ASP A 240 -17.83 -47.64 -17.40
N PRO A 241 -17.93 -47.26 -18.71
CA PRO A 241 -17.66 -45.90 -19.20
C PRO A 241 -18.89 -44.98 -19.41
N ILE A 242 -19.94 -45.02 -18.57
CA ILE A 242 -21.21 -44.28 -18.86
C ILE A 242 -21.70 -43.35 -17.71
N SER A 243 -20.88 -42.99 -16.71
CA SER A 243 -21.27 -42.00 -15.68
C SER A 243 -20.59 -40.62 -15.82
N ALA A 244 -20.04 -40.31 -17.00
CA ALA A 244 -19.20 -39.12 -17.24
C ALA A 244 -19.93 -37.76 -17.36
N MET A 245 -21.20 -37.65 -16.98
CA MET A 245 -21.95 -36.38 -17.11
C MET A 245 -22.87 -36.11 -15.91
N SER A 246 -22.28 -35.93 -14.72
CA SER A 246 -22.80 -35.00 -13.70
C SER A 246 -21.97 -35.10 -12.42
N LYS A 247 -21.56 -33.93 -11.90
CA LYS A 247 -20.77 -33.70 -10.67
C LYS A 247 -19.26 -33.80 -10.85
N ASN A 248 -18.64 -32.68 -11.24
CA ASN A 248 -17.39 -32.22 -10.64
C ASN A 248 -17.18 -30.73 -10.95
N GLU A 249 -18.05 -29.87 -10.41
CA GLU A 249 -17.60 -28.54 -9.98
C GLU A 249 -16.82 -28.73 -8.67
N GLU A 250 -15.66 -29.37 -8.75
CA GLU A 250 -14.67 -29.28 -7.68
C GLU A 250 -14.31 -27.79 -7.58
N ARG A 251 -14.78 -27.12 -6.51
CA ARG A 251 -14.22 -25.83 -6.10
C ARG A 251 -12.70 -26.03 -6.04
N LYS A 252 -11.96 -25.48 -7.00
CA LYS A 252 -10.51 -25.54 -7.03
C LYS A 252 -9.99 -25.00 -5.69
N GLU A 253 -9.57 -25.89 -4.81
CA GLU A 253 -8.95 -25.52 -3.53
C GLU A 253 -7.70 -24.67 -3.83
N SER A 254 -7.58 -23.53 -3.16
CA SER A 254 -6.45 -22.59 -3.32
C SER A 254 -5.11 -23.31 -3.18
N GLU A 255 -4.23 -23.26 -4.18
CA GLU A 255 -2.89 -23.88 -4.16
C GLU A 255 -1.87 -23.15 -3.26
N VAL A 256 -2.30 -22.07 -2.59
CA VAL A 256 -1.46 -21.31 -1.67
C VAL A 256 -0.98 -22.21 -0.53
N THR A 257 0.31 -22.07 -0.20
CA THR A 257 0.93 -22.75 0.94
C THR A 257 1.51 -21.73 1.90
N LEU A 258 1.55 -22.03 3.21
CA LEU A 258 2.28 -21.21 4.18
C LEU A 258 3.75 -21.05 3.76
N SER A 259 4.36 -22.11 3.23
CA SER A 259 5.72 -22.04 2.66
C SER A 259 5.82 -21.06 1.48
N GLY A 260 4.79 -20.98 0.64
CA GLY A 260 4.73 -20.03 -0.47
C GLY A 260 4.65 -18.59 0.02
N LEU A 261 3.85 -18.35 1.07
CA LEU A 261 3.74 -17.06 1.73
C LEU A 261 5.07 -16.64 2.42
N LEU A 262 5.65 -17.54 3.20
CA LEU A 262 6.93 -17.29 3.90
C LEU A 262 8.08 -17.05 2.91
N ASN A 263 8.17 -17.84 1.85
CA ASN A 263 9.17 -17.64 0.79
C ASN A 263 9.03 -16.28 0.11
N PHE A 264 7.82 -15.73 0.01
CA PHE A 264 7.65 -14.38 -0.50
C PHE A 264 8.11 -13.34 0.52
N ILE A 265 7.67 -13.49 1.77
CA ILE A 265 7.98 -12.54 2.83
C ILE A 265 9.47 -12.48 3.07
N ASP A 266 10.20 -13.58 3.05
CA ASP A 266 11.65 -13.61 3.35
C ASP A 266 12.55 -13.65 2.13
N GLY A 267 12.00 -13.95 0.96
CA GLY A 267 12.77 -14.05 -0.29
C GLY A 267 13.12 -12.71 -0.94
N ILE A 268 13.79 -12.78 -2.09
CA ILE A 268 14.27 -11.62 -2.87
C ILE A 268 13.13 -10.65 -3.23
N TRP A 269 11.93 -11.16 -3.46
CA TRP A 269 10.74 -10.35 -3.78
C TRP A 269 10.33 -9.42 -2.64
N SER A 270 10.71 -9.74 -1.41
CA SER A 270 10.53 -8.86 -0.26
C SER A 270 11.36 -7.58 -0.35
N ALA A 271 12.44 -7.56 -1.12
CA ALA A 271 13.26 -6.37 -1.34
C ALA A 271 12.69 -5.45 -2.44
N CYS A 272 11.71 -5.92 -3.22
CA CYS A 272 11.06 -5.13 -4.26
C CYS A 272 10.07 -4.07 -3.71
N GLY A 273 9.92 -3.99 -2.39
CA GLY A 273 9.10 -2.99 -1.69
C GLY A 273 9.95 -2.04 -0.84
N GLY A 274 9.47 -0.80 -0.68
CA GLY A 274 10.03 0.15 0.28
C GLY A 274 9.50 -0.09 1.70
N GLU A 275 9.23 1.00 2.41
CA GLU A 275 8.66 1.03 3.77
C GLU A 275 7.32 0.28 3.85
N ARG A 276 7.30 -0.93 4.43
CA ARG A 276 6.07 -1.75 4.59
C ARG A 276 6.01 -2.51 5.91
N ILE A 277 4.81 -2.65 6.46
CA ILE A 277 4.54 -3.49 7.63
C ILE A 277 3.70 -4.69 7.21
N ILE A 278 3.98 -5.85 7.79
CA ILE A 278 3.19 -7.07 7.61
C ILE A 278 2.64 -7.46 8.97
N VAL A 279 1.32 -7.62 9.08
CA VAL A 279 0.64 -8.02 10.31
C VAL A 279 -0.07 -9.34 10.08
N PHE A 280 0.22 -10.31 10.92
CA PHE A 280 -0.48 -11.58 11.01
C PHE A 280 -1.43 -11.55 12.20
N THR A 281 -2.64 -12.08 12.03
CA THR A 281 -3.53 -12.36 13.15
C THR A 281 -3.79 -13.86 13.27
N THR A 282 -3.92 -14.34 14.51
CA THR A 282 -4.27 -15.73 14.84
C THR A 282 -5.13 -15.74 16.09
N ASN A 283 -6.05 -16.69 16.21
CA ASN A 283 -6.86 -16.88 17.42
C ASN A 283 -6.21 -17.88 18.39
N HIS A 284 -5.20 -18.63 17.91
CA HIS A 284 -4.47 -19.66 18.64
C HIS A 284 -2.97 -19.36 18.75
#